data_AF-A0A381QSA3-F1
#
_entry.id   AF-A0A381QSA3-F1
#
_cell.length_a   1.000
_cell.length_b   1.000
_cell.length_c   1.000
_cell.angle_alpha   90.00
_cell.angle_beta   90.00
_cell.angle_gamma   90.00
#
_symmetry.space_group_name_H-M   'P 1'
#
loop_
_entity.id
_entity.type
_entity.pdbx_description
1 polymer ?
#
loop_
_entity_poly.entity_id
_entity_poly.type
_entity_poly.pdbx_seq_one_letter_code
_entity_poly.pdbx_strand_id
1 'polypeptide(L)'
;MKNILFVLLISCFCLSIISCASKSKNADRGVAFYREVYGEWGWHEDGDQEKDGKYEGEIRKGEPHGQGTYIKYSGTKSKVLLLSFMIPEMGTSIIFALVIWEMLHQGEPKILYAKYVGKWNRGRKHGDGTYFFRNGDKYVGEWRRGEKHGDGIYFFSDGDKYEGEWRNGKKHGQGTYTFSDGDKFIGEWKEGKAHGKGAYTYPDGDKFVGEWMEGKKHRQGKLILSD
;
A
#
# COMPACT_ATOMS: atom_id res chain seq x y z
N MET A 1 -8.84 -5.32 41.01
CA MET A 1 -7.78 -6.21 40.46
C MET A 1 -8.42 -7.35 39.66
N LYS A 2 -8.96 -7.04 38.48
CA LYS A 2 -9.31 -7.98 37.40
C LYS A 2 -9.37 -7.10 36.14
N ASN A 3 -8.41 -7.26 35.23
CA ASN A 3 -8.36 -6.77 33.83
C ASN A 3 -6.90 -6.56 33.35
N ILE A 4 -6.05 -7.58 33.55
CA ILE A 4 -4.79 -7.75 32.81
C ILE A 4 -4.70 -9.23 32.47
N LEU A 5 -5.56 -9.70 31.56
CA LEU A 5 -5.46 -11.02 30.95
C LEU A 5 -6.31 -11.08 29.68
N PHE A 6 -6.06 -10.21 28.70
CA PHE A 6 -6.76 -10.29 27.41
C PHE A 6 -5.96 -9.71 26.23
N VAL A 7 -4.65 -9.97 26.14
CA VAL A 7 -3.91 -9.82 24.87
C VAL A 7 -2.78 -10.86 24.79
N LEU A 8 -3.15 -12.14 24.88
CA LEU A 8 -2.32 -13.28 24.47
C LEU A 8 -3.30 -14.35 23.98
N LEU A 9 -3.76 -14.23 22.73
CA LEU A 9 -4.42 -15.28 21.93
C LEU A 9 -4.92 -14.61 20.63
N ILE A 10 -4.01 -14.42 19.66
CA ILE A 10 -4.22 -14.49 18.19
C ILE A 10 -2.82 -14.29 17.59
N SER A 11 -2.19 -15.40 17.19
CA SER A 11 -1.23 -15.54 16.07
C SER A 11 -0.36 -16.80 16.19
N CYS A 12 -0.87 -17.87 16.80
CA CYS A 12 -0.42 -19.24 16.50
C CYS A 12 -1.37 -19.86 15.47
N PHE A 13 -1.40 -19.34 14.23
CA PHE A 13 -1.95 -20.04 13.06
C PHE A 13 -1.52 -19.28 11.80
N CYS A 14 -0.31 -19.57 11.30
CA CYS A 14 0.05 -19.58 9.88
C CYS A 14 1.52 -20.04 9.73
N LEU A 15 1.81 -21.23 10.23
CA LEU A 15 2.95 -22.04 9.78
C LEU A 15 2.39 -23.06 8.78
N SER A 16 2.28 -22.70 7.50
CA SER A 16 2.24 -23.65 6.37
C SER A 16 2.00 -22.97 5.02
N ILE A 17 2.92 -22.09 4.59
CA ILE A 17 3.34 -22.00 3.17
C ILE A 17 4.84 -21.69 3.19
N ILE A 18 5.65 -22.73 3.35
CA ILE A 18 7.06 -22.68 2.95
C ILE A 18 7.06 -22.74 1.43
N SER A 19 6.91 -21.59 0.78
CA SER A 19 7.28 -21.46 -0.62
C SER A 19 8.79 -21.29 -0.67
N CYS A 20 9.42 -22.14 -1.46
CA CYS A 20 10.84 -22.29 -1.70
C CYS A 20 11.53 -20.93 -1.96
N ALA A 21 12.03 -20.29 -0.91
CA ALA A 21 12.99 -19.20 -1.05
C ALA A 21 14.34 -19.83 -1.39
N SER A 22 14.64 -19.92 -2.69
CA SER A 22 15.99 -20.14 -3.16
C SER A 22 16.87 -19.06 -2.53
N LYS A 23 17.64 -19.41 -1.49
CA LYS A 23 18.66 -18.52 -0.93
C LYS A 23 19.62 -18.19 -2.07
N SER A 24 19.52 -16.97 -2.60
CA SER A 24 20.50 -16.39 -3.51
C SER A 24 21.83 -16.35 -2.75
N LYS A 25 22.71 -17.30 -3.05
CA LYS A 25 24.09 -17.30 -2.58
C LYS A 25 24.80 -16.23 -3.41
N ASN A 26 25.27 -15.14 -2.78
CA ASN A 26 25.94 -13.94 -3.36
C ASN A 26 25.09 -12.68 -3.64
N ALA A 27 24.01 -12.41 -2.89
CA ALA A 27 23.46 -11.06 -2.87
C ALA A 27 24.09 -10.23 -1.75
N ASP A 28 24.90 -9.24 -2.12
CA ASP A 28 25.40 -8.22 -1.18
C ASP A 28 24.19 -7.49 -0.60
N ARG A 29 24.05 -7.48 0.72
CA ARG A 29 22.97 -6.76 1.41
C ARG A 29 23.51 -5.41 1.88
N GLY A 30 22.70 -4.37 1.79
CA GLY A 30 23.08 -3.06 2.27
C GLY A 30 21.92 -2.09 2.42
N VAL A 31 22.28 -0.83 2.64
CA VAL A 31 21.36 0.29 2.78
C VAL A 31 21.66 1.30 1.67
N ALA A 32 20.62 1.87 1.08
CA ALA A 32 20.75 2.98 0.14
C ALA A 32 19.66 4.02 0.41
N PHE A 33 19.95 5.28 0.13
CA PHE A 33 19.05 6.41 0.34
C PHE A 33 18.71 7.04 -1.00
N TYR A 34 17.42 7.18 -1.29
CA TYR A 34 16.89 7.85 -2.46
C TYR A 34 16.60 9.31 -2.12
N ARG A 35 17.40 10.21 -2.68
CA ARG A 35 17.36 11.65 -2.39
C ARG A 35 17.76 12.47 -3.61
N GLU A 36 17.51 13.77 -3.53
CA GLU A 36 17.94 14.74 -4.53
C GLU A 36 19.26 15.37 -4.11
N VAL A 37 20.26 15.31 -4.98
CA VAL A 37 21.57 15.93 -4.78
C VAL A 37 21.90 16.74 -6.03
N TYR A 38 22.15 18.04 -5.85
CA TYR A 38 22.40 18.99 -6.95
C TYR A 38 21.32 19.00 -8.07
N GLY A 39 20.06 18.77 -7.72
CA GLY A 39 18.94 18.76 -8.68
C GLY A 39 18.65 17.40 -9.31
N GLU A 40 19.44 16.37 -8.99
CA GLU A 40 19.30 15.03 -9.54
C GLU A 40 18.84 14.03 -8.47
N TRP A 41 17.80 13.26 -8.78
CA TRP A 41 17.33 12.18 -7.93
C TRP A 41 18.13 10.90 -8.16
N GLY A 42 18.69 10.33 -7.10
CA GLY A 42 19.53 9.14 -7.19
C GLY A 42 19.57 8.32 -5.91
N TRP A 43 20.20 7.14 -6.01
CA TRP A 43 20.56 6.31 -4.86
C TRP A 43 21.94 6.70 -4.35
N HIS A 44 22.05 6.88 -3.04
CA HIS A 44 23.27 7.24 -2.34
C HIS A 44 23.52 6.29 -1.16
N GLU A 45 24.77 6.07 -0.80
CA GLU A 45 25.13 5.22 0.35
C GLU A 45 24.84 5.92 1.70
N ASP A 46 24.82 7.25 1.69
CA ASP A 46 24.54 8.11 2.83
C ASP A 46 23.20 8.84 2.67
N GLY A 47 22.54 9.10 3.80
CA GLY A 47 21.29 9.86 3.82
C GLY A 47 20.70 10.00 5.21
N ASP A 48 19.70 10.88 5.30
CA ASP A 48 18.94 11.15 6.52
C ASP A 48 17.66 10.32 6.48
N GLN A 49 17.56 9.29 7.32
CA GLN A 49 16.39 8.41 7.38
C GLN A 49 15.06 9.12 7.73
N GLU A 50 15.10 10.37 8.19
CA GLU A 50 13.91 11.17 8.46
C GLU A 50 13.41 11.95 7.24
N LYS A 51 14.28 12.20 6.26
CA LYS A 51 14.01 13.04 5.08
C LYS A 51 14.04 12.25 3.78
N ASP A 52 14.97 11.32 3.68
CA ASP A 52 15.28 10.58 2.47
C ASP A 52 14.54 9.24 2.43
N GLY A 53 14.35 8.71 1.22
CA GLY A 53 13.77 7.38 1.06
C GLY A 53 14.80 6.31 1.37
N LYS A 54 14.67 5.57 2.46
CA LYS A 54 15.61 4.53 2.85
C LYS A 54 15.23 3.19 2.22
N TYR A 55 16.19 2.52 1.59
CA TYR A 55 16.12 1.14 1.15
C TYR A 55 17.03 0.26 2.01
N GLU A 56 16.54 -0.93 2.35
CA GLU A 56 17.31 -2.00 2.98
C GLU A 56 17.03 -3.32 2.26
N GLY A 57 18.07 -4.00 1.78
CA GLY A 57 17.91 -5.23 1.03
C GLY A 57 19.13 -5.61 0.22
N GLU A 58 18.91 -6.40 -0.82
CA GLU A 58 19.94 -6.78 -1.78
C GLU A 58 20.33 -5.57 -2.65
N ILE A 59 21.63 -5.30 -2.73
CA ILE A 59 22.22 -4.16 -3.42
C ILE A 59 23.22 -4.66 -4.46
N ARG A 60 23.32 -3.95 -5.58
CA ARG A 60 24.35 -4.15 -6.58
C ARG A 60 24.83 -2.81 -7.10
N LYS A 61 26.13 -2.53 -6.95
CA LYS A 61 26.76 -1.24 -7.33
C LYS A 61 26.05 -0.02 -6.69
N GLY A 62 25.77 -0.10 -5.39
CA GLY A 62 25.12 0.98 -4.64
C GLY A 62 23.61 1.12 -4.87
N GLU A 63 23.01 0.34 -5.76
CA GLU A 63 21.58 0.40 -6.07
C GLU A 63 20.80 -0.83 -5.59
N PRO A 64 19.51 -0.66 -5.22
CA PRO A 64 18.60 -1.78 -4.98
C PRO A 64 18.54 -2.77 -6.14
N HIS A 65 18.80 -4.04 -5.85
CA HIS A 65 18.83 -5.13 -6.83
C HIS A 65 18.56 -6.47 -6.16
N GLY A 66 17.35 -7.01 -6.32
CA GLY A 66 16.89 -8.20 -5.61
C GLY A 66 15.80 -7.88 -4.59
N GLN A 67 15.69 -8.64 -3.51
CA GLN A 67 14.64 -8.41 -2.51
C GLN A 67 15.00 -7.31 -1.52
N GLY A 68 14.04 -6.44 -1.19
CA GLY A 68 14.23 -5.47 -0.13
C GLY A 68 13.00 -4.63 0.22
N THR A 69 13.20 -3.75 1.19
CA THR A 69 12.19 -2.83 1.71
C THR A 69 12.63 -1.40 1.49
N TYR A 70 11.74 -0.57 0.96
CA TYR A 70 11.90 0.88 0.89
C TYR A 70 10.87 1.57 1.77
N ILE A 71 11.29 2.59 2.51
CA ILE A 71 10.45 3.42 3.38
C ILE A 71 10.81 4.89 3.16
N LYS A 72 9.80 5.73 2.96
CA LYS A 72 9.92 7.19 2.98
C LYS A 72 8.90 7.78 3.95
N TYR A 73 9.34 8.70 4.78
CA TYR A 73 8.48 9.49 5.66
C TYR A 73 8.15 10.84 5.02
N SER A 74 7.06 11.49 5.43
CA SER A 74 6.61 12.74 4.78
C SER A 74 7.38 14.00 5.20
N GLY A 75 8.40 13.89 6.05
CA GLY A 75 9.14 15.01 6.66
C GLY A 75 8.32 15.83 7.67
N THR A 76 7.00 15.85 7.53
CA THR A 76 6.05 16.38 8.51
C THR A 76 5.92 15.39 9.66
N LYS A 77 6.27 15.84 10.87
CA LYS A 77 5.90 15.11 12.08
C LYS A 77 4.39 15.28 12.28
N SER A 78 3.69 14.21 12.63
CA SER A 78 2.30 14.35 13.08
C SER A 78 2.32 15.23 14.31
N LYS A 79 1.84 16.48 14.19
CA LYS A 79 1.42 17.22 15.37
C LYS A 79 0.30 16.39 15.99
N VAL A 80 0.61 15.63 17.04
CA VAL A 80 -0.44 15.18 17.93
C VAL A 80 -1.08 16.46 18.41
N LEU A 81 -2.29 16.75 17.93
CA LEU A 81 -3.07 17.92 18.32
C LEU A 81 -3.48 17.69 19.78
N LEU A 82 -2.56 17.85 20.72
CA LEU A 82 -2.87 18.11 22.11
C LEU A 82 -3.31 19.57 22.21
N LEU A 83 -4.42 19.92 21.56
CA LEU A 83 -5.12 21.17 21.78
C LEU A 83 -6.45 20.85 22.45
N SER A 84 -6.57 21.38 23.68
CA SER A 84 -7.74 21.51 24.53
C SER A 84 -8.40 20.26 25.13
N PHE A 85 -7.71 19.62 26.08
CA PHE A 85 -8.35 19.21 27.34
C PHE A 85 -7.38 19.49 28.48
N MET A 86 -7.02 20.77 28.63
CA MET A 86 -6.63 21.28 29.94
C MET A 86 -7.92 21.17 30.76
N ILE A 87 -8.06 20.09 31.53
CA ILE A 87 -9.07 20.00 32.59
C ILE A 87 -8.47 20.81 33.73
N PRO A 88 -8.86 22.09 33.95
CA PRO A 88 -8.65 22.63 35.27
C PRO A 88 -9.60 21.85 36.18
N GLU A 89 -9.11 21.50 37.36
CA GLU A 89 -9.83 20.84 38.45
C GLU A 89 -9.39 19.39 38.68
N MET A 90 -8.67 19.25 39.80
CA MET A 90 -8.46 18.04 40.60
C MET A 90 -7.21 17.21 40.27
N GLY A 91 -6.06 17.69 40.74
CA GLY A 91 -4.92 16.86 41.14
C GLY A 91 -4.10 16.25 40.01
N THR A 92 -2.82 16.59 39.95
CA THR A 92 -1.83 15.93 39.08
C THR A 92 -1.67 14.45 39.47
N SER A 93 -2.54 13.60 38.93
CA SER A 93 -2.44 12.14 39.06
C SER A 93 -1.17 11.63 38.40
N ILE A 94 -0.51 10.65 39.02
CA ILE A 94 0.69 9.96 38.51
C ILE A 94 0.48 9.46 37.07
N ILE A 95 -0.76 9.15 36.68
CA ILE A 95 -1.13 8.73 35.33
C ILE A 95 -0.91 9.87 34.31
N PHE A 96 -1.22 11.12 34.67
CA PHE A 96 -1.01 12.27 33.79
C PHE A 96 0.48 12.55 33.58
N ALA A 97 1.29 12.45 34.64
CA ALA A 97 2.74 12.57 34.55
C ALA A 97 3.37 11.43 33.74
N LEU A 98 2.87 10.19 33.89
CA LEU A 98 3.32 9.03 33.10
C LEU A 98 2.96 9.18 31.62
N VAL A 99 1.75 9.62 31.28
CA VAL A 99 1.34 9.85 29.89
C VAL A 99 2.16 10.98 29.26
N ILE A 100 2.38 12.09 29.97
CA ILE A 100 3.24 13.18 29.48
C ILE A 100 4.70 12.73 29.38
N TRP A 101 5.22 11.98 30.35
CA TRP A 101 6.56 11.40 30.28
C TRP A 101 6.69 10.47 29.07
N GLU A 102 5.72 9.60 28.82
CA GLU A 102 5.69 8.69 27.68
C GLU A 102 5.60 9.45 26.35
N MET A 103 4.79 10.51 26.26
CA MET A 103 4.72 11.38 25.07
C MET A 103 5.99 12.21 24.84
N LEU A 104 6.70 12.61 25.90
CA LEU A 104 7.99 13.31 25.79
C LEU A 104 9.15 12.37 25.43
N HIS A 105 9.05 11.09 25.79
CA HIS A 105 10.11 10.09 25.55
C HIS A 105 9.90 9.28 24.27
N GLN A 106 8.64 9.04 23.86
CA GLN A 106 8.30 8.44 22.58
C GLN A 106 8.19 9.57 21.55
N GLY A 107 9.26 9.79 20.78
CA GLY A 107 9.31 10.85 19.77
C GLY A 107 8.10 10.87 18.84
N GLU A 108 7.77 12.05 18.30
CA GLU A 108 6.53 12.28 17.53
C GLU A 108 6.31 11.21 16.44
N PRO A 109 5.07 10.70 16.28
CA PRO A 109 4.79 9.66 15.31
C PRO A 109 5.07 10.16 13.88
N LYS A 110 5.93 9.41 13.18
CA LYS A 110 6.35 9.73 11.81
C LYS A 110 5.27 9.29 10.81
N ILE A 111 4.84 10.20 9.93
CA ILE A 111 3.86 9.88 8.88
C ILE A 111 4.56 9.14 7.74
N LEU A 112 4.09 7.93 7.45
CA LEU A 112 4.55 7.17 6.29
C LEU A 112 4.10 7.88 5.01
N TYR A 113 5.06 8.20 4.14
CA TYR A 113 4.78 8.72 2.80
C TYR A 113 4.67 7.57 1.79
N ALA A 114 5.57 6.59 1.89
CA ALA A 114 5.56 5.42 1.03
C ALA A 114 6.29 4.27 1.69
N LYS A 115 5.77 3.05 1.52
CA LYS A 115 6.51 1.81 1.82
C LYS A 115 6.40 0.86 0.64
N TYR A 116 7.50 0.24 0.26
CA TYR A 116 7.51 -0.85 -0.70
C TYR A 116 8.24 -2.05 -0.12
N VAL A 117 7.68 -3.24 -0.27
CA VAL A 117 8.33 -4.51 0.08
C VAL A 117 8.23 -5.40 -1.14
N GLY A 118 9.36 -5.78 -1.71
CA GLY A 118 9.37 -6.63 -2.89
C GLY A 118 10.68 -6.61 -3.65
N LYS A 119 10.60 -7.08 -4.88
CA LYS A 119 11.73 -7.24 -5.77
C LYS A 119 12.13 -5.91 -6.44
N TRP A 120 13.43 -5.75 -6.67
CA TRP A 120 14.06 -4.58 -7.27
C TRP A 120 14.99 -5.01 -8.39
N ASN A 121 15.13 -4.16 -9.39
CA ASN A 121 16.10 -4.35 -10.45
C ASN A 121 16.62 -2.97 -10.91
N ARG A 122 17.93 -2.74 -10.74
CA ARG A 122 18.62 -1.49 -11.13
C ARG A 122 17.93 -0.26 -10.53
N GLY A 123 17.75 -0.28 -9.22
CA GLY A 123 17.17 0.83 -8.46
C GLY A 123 15.67 1.07 -8.66
N ARG A 124 14.96 0.19 -9.38
CA ARG A 124 13.50 0.31 -9.62
C ARG A 124 12.75 -0.93 -9.15
N LYS A 125 11.51 -0.73 -8.66
CA LYS A 125 10.57 -1.80 -8.33
C LYS A 125 10.35 -2.71 -9.55
N HIS A 126 10.41 -4.02 -9.35
CA HIS A 126 10.33 -4.98 -10.45
C HIS A 126 9.88 -6.35 -9.94
N GLY A 127 9.10 -7.12 -10.68
CA GLY A 127 8.52 -8.38 -10.20
C GLY A 127 7.51 -8.16 -9.07
N ASP A 128 7.28 -9.18 -8.25
CA ASP A 128 6.27 -9.12 -7.20
C ASP A 128 6.64 -8.14 -6.08
N GLY A 129 5.65 -7.36 -5.63
CA GLY A 129 5.82 -6.49 -4.48
C GLY A 129 4.54 -5.87 -3.96
N THR A 130 4.59 -5.41 -2.71
CA THR A 130 3.53 -4.67 -2.04
C THR A 130 3.95 -3.23 -1.84
N TYR A 131 3.11 -2.28 -2.24
CA TYR A 131 3.30 -0.86 -2.02
C TYR A 131 2.18 -0.28 -1.16
N PHE A 132 2.55 0.52 -0.17
CA PHE A 132 1.66 1.28 0.68
C PHE A 132 1.84 2.77 0.35
N PHE A 133 0.74 3.43 0.02
CA PHE A 133 0.70 4.82 -0.38
C PHE A 133 0.41 5.72 0.82
N ARG A 134 0.81 7.00 0.74
CA ARG A 134 0.55 8.00 1.79
C ARG A 134 -0.94 8.16 2.12
N ASN A 135 -1.80 8.03 1.13
CA ASN A 135 -3.25 8.19 1.27
C ASN A 135 -3.93 6.98 1.93
N GLY A 136 -3.18 5.93 2.27
CA GLY A 136 -3.74 4.69 2.84
C GLY A 136 -4.02 3.60 1.81
N ASP A 137 -3.91 3.91 0.50
CA ASP A 137 -4.03 2.89 -0.53
C ASP A 137 -2.93 1.83 -0.40
N LYS A 138 -3.20 0.64 -0.96
CA LYS A 138 -2.25 -0.46 -1.01
C LYS A 138 -2.34 -1.16 -2.36
N TYR A 139 -1.19 -1.45 -2.97
CA TYR A 139 -1.11 -2.30 -4.14
C TYR A 139 -0.30 -3.55 -3.83
N VAL A 140 -0.79 -4.72 -4.25
CA VAL A 140 -0.10 -6.02 -4.18
C VAL A 140 -0.11 -6.61 -5.57
N GLY A 141 1.05 -6.82 -6.17
CA GLY A 141 1.11 -7.41 -7.51
C GLY A 141 2.45 -7.24 -8.17
N GLU A 142 2.46 -7.40 -9.47
CA GLU A 142 3.65 -7.31 -10.30
C GLU A 142 4.05 -5.86 -10.59
N TRP A 143 5.36 -5.64 -10.68
CA TRP A 143 5.98 -4.36 -11.00
C TRP A 143 6.91 -4.52 -12.19
N ARG A 144 6.99 -3.49 -13.03
CA ARG A 144 7.97 -3.43 -14.12
C ARG A 144 8.53 -2.04 -14.27
N ARG A 145 9.82 -1.90 -13.95
CA ARG A 145 10.59 -0.64 -14.08
C ARG A 145 9.97 0.52 -13.28
N GLY A 146 9.43 0.22 -12.10
CA GLY A 146 8.81 1.22 -11.21
C GLY A 146 7.29 1.36 -11.36
N GLU A 147 6.70 0.78 -12.40
CA GLU A 147 5.26 0.86 -12.68
C GLU A 147 4.53 -0.42 -12.30
N LYS A 148 3.26 -0.31 -11.91
CA LYS A 148 2.35 -1.45 -11.75
C LYS A 148 2.19 -2.15 -13.11
N HIS A 149 2.33 -3.46 -13.15
CA HIS A 149 2.27 -4.25 -14.37
C HIS A 149 1.73 -5.65 -14.08
N GLY A 150 1.37 -6.45 -15.10
CA GLY A 150 0.94 -7.83 -14.89
C GLY A 150 -0.31 -7.93 -14.01
N ASP A 151 -0.43 -8.99 -13.22
CA ASP A 151 -1.56 -9.16 -12.32
C ASP A 151 -1.36 -8.41 -11.00
N GLY A 152 -2.43 -7.81 -10.48
CA GLY A 152 -2.36 -7.16 -9.17
C GLY A 152 -3.69 -6.70 -8.60
N ILE A 153 -3.67 -6.51 -7.28
CA ILE A 153 -4.78 -6.06 -6.47
C ILE A 153 -4.45 -4.68 -5.91
N TYR A 154 -5.34 -3.71 -6.15
CA TYR A 154 -5.29 -2.38 -5.57
C TYR A 154 -6.44 -2.23 -4.58
N PHE A 155 -6.09 -1.97 -3.33
CA PHE A 155 -7.01 -1.63 -2.25
C PHE A 155 -6.98 -0.11 -2.10
N PHE A 156 -8.14 0.52 -2.25
CA PHE A 156 -8.32 1.94 -2.05
C PHE A 156 -8.64 2.22 -0.59
N SER A 157 -8.20 3.37 -0.08
CA SER A 157 -8.42 3.77 1.32
C SER A 157 -9.90 3.98 1.67
N ASP A 158 -10.74 4.23 0.67
CA ASP A 158 -12.20 4.37 0.80
C ASP A 158 -12.93 3.02 0.90
N GLY A 159 -12.22 1.90 0.72
CA GLY A 159 -12.77 0.55 0.76
C GLY A 159 -13.01 -0.09 -0.61
N ASP A 160 -12.87 0.68 -1.69
CA ASP A 160 -12.92 0.10 -3.04
C ASP A 160 -11.74 -0.88 -3.26
N LYS A 161 -11.92 -1.80 -4.21
CA LYS A 161 -10.90 -2.78 -4.58
C LYS A 161 -10.91 -3.01 -6.09
N TYR A 162 -9.74 -2.98 -6.72
CA TYR A 162 -9.54 -3.50 -8.07
C TYR A 162 -8.63 -4.72 -8.06
N GLU A 163 -8.99 -5.76 -8.80
CA GLU A 163 -8.22 -6.98 -8.99
C GLU A 163 -8.23 -7.35 -10.48
N GLY A 164 -7.06 -7.37 -11.11
CA GLY A 164 -6.95 -7.66 -12.54
C GLY A 164 -5.60 -7.26 -13.12
N GLU A 165 -5.57 -7.13 -14.44
CA GLU A 165 -4.34 -6.84 -15.17
C GLU A 165 -3.97 -5.34 -15.14
N TRP A 166 -2.67 -5.07 -15.15
CA TRP A 166 -2.08 -3.75 -15.12
C TRP A 166 -1.09 -3.55 -16.25
N ARG A 167 -1.12 -2.37 -16.87
CA ARG A 167 -0.16 -1.95 -17.88
C ARG A 167 0.28 -0.51 -17.64
N ASN A 168 1.58 -0.32 -17.41
CA ASN A 168 2.20 1.01 -17.21
C ASN A 168 1.44 1.86 -16.17
N GLY A 169 1.16 1.27 -15.00
CA GLY A 169 0.49 1.98 -13.91
C GLY A 169 -1.04 2.04 -14.00
N LYS A 170 -1.65 1.59 -15.11
CA LYS A 170 -3.11 1.68 -15.35
C LYS A 170 -3.77 0.31 -15.41
N LYS A 171 -5.04 0.24 -14.99
CA LYS A 171 -5.92 -0.93 -15.17
C LYS A 171 -6.03 -1.27 -16.66
N HIS A 172 -5.86 -2.54 -17.01
CA HIS A 172 -5.86 -3.04 -18.38
C HIS A 172 -6.45 -4.46 -18.43
N GLY A 173 -6.68 -5.01 -19.62
CA GLY A 173 -7.07 -6.42 -19.78
C GLY A 173 -8.36 -6.76 -19.03
N GLN A 174 -8.44 -7.95 -18.44
CA GLN A 174 -9.56 -8.34 -17.59
C GLN A 174 -9.38 -7.86 -16.15
N GLY A 175 -10.47 -7.45 -15.52
CA GLY A 175 -10.43 -7.08 -14.11
C GLY A 175 -11.79 -6.93 -13.44
N THR A 176 -11.77 -7.06 -12.13
CA THR A 176 -12.90 -6.88 -11.23
C THR A 176 -12.68 -5.61 -10.40
N TYR A 177 -13.63 -4.70 -10.41
CA TYR A 177 -13.71 -3.57 -9.48
C TYR A 177 -14.88 -3.82 -8.53
N THR A 178 -14.59 -3.84 -7.23
CA THR A 178 -15.58 -3.95 -6.16
C THR A 178 -15.62 -2.60 -5.46
N PHE A 179 -16.78 -1.98 -5.44
CA PHE A 179 -17.02 -0.72 -4.77
C PHE A 179 -17.33 -0.98 -3.29
N SER A 180 -16.98 -0.02 -2.45
CA SER A 180 -17.23 -0.04 -1.01
C SER A 180 -18.72 -0.10 -0.64
N ASP A 181 -19.61 0.35 -1.52
CA ASP A 181 -21.07 0.27 -1.39
C ASP A 181 -21.66 -1.10 -1.76
N GLY A 182 -20.83 -2.04 -2.23
CA GLY A 182 -21.22 -3.38 -2.64
C GLY A 182 -21.43 -3.56 -4.14
N ASP A 183 -21.40 -2.47 -4.94
CA ASP A 183 -21.42 -2.58 -6.39
C ASP A 183 -20.19 -3.35 -6.89
N LYS A 184 -20.33 -4.04 -8.03
CA LYS A 184 -19.25 -4.81 -8.62
C LYS A 184 -19.25 -4.74 -10.14
N PHE A 185 -18.13 -4.33 -10.73
CA PHE A 185 -17.90 -4.43 -12.16
C PHE A 185 -16.88 -5.53 -12.48
N ILE A 186 -17.20 -6.41 -13.43
CA ILE A 186 -16.29 -7.42 -13.98
C ILE A 186 -16.25 -7.25 -15.49
N GLY A 187 -15.07 -7.05 -16.07
CA GLY A 187 -14.95 -6.96 -17.51
C GLY A 187 -13.61 -6.45 -17.99
N GLU A 188 -13.62 -5.99 -19.23
CA GLU A 188 -12.44 -5.47 -19.91
C GLU A 188 -12.11 -4.02 -19.48
N TRP A 189 -10.81 -3.72 -19.42
CA TRP A 189 -10.25 -2.44 -19.01
C TRP A 189 -9.20 -1.96 -20.02
N LYS A 190 -9.21 -0.66 -20.29
CA LYS A 190 -8.23 0.00 -21.16
C LYS A 190 -7.90 1.38 -20.64
N GLU A 191 -6.61 1.69 -20.51
CA GLU A 191 -6.11 2.98 -20.03
C GLU A 191 -6.76 3.46 -18.72
N GLY A 192 -7.06 2.54 -17.80
CA GLY A 192 -7.65 2.85 -16.50
C GLY A 192 -9.18 2.90 -16.47
N LYS A 193 -9.86 2.68 -17.60
CA LYS A 193 -11.32 2.78 -17.73
C LYS A 193 -11.94 1.45 -18.18
N ALA A 194 -13.18 1.18 -17.78
CA ALA A 194 -13.96 0.08 -18.32
C ALA A 194 -14.15 0.27 -19.84
N HIS A 195 -13.91 -0.78 -20.62
CA HIS A 195 -13.92 -0.75 -22.08
C HIS A 195 -14.22 -2.15 -22.60
N GLY A 196 -14.97 -2.34 -23.70
CA GLY A 196 -15.32 -3.67 -24.19
C GLY A 196 -16.42 -4.34 -23.35
N LYS A 197 -16.41 -5.68 -23.26
CA LYS A 197 -17.49 -6.40 -22.58
C LYS A 197 -17.35 -6.34 -21.06
N GLY A 198 -18.47 -6.18 -20.37
CA GLY A 198 -18.50 -6.23 -18.91
C GLY A 198 -19.87 -6.42 -18.29
N ALA A 199 -19.88 -6.83 -17.03
CA ALA A 199 -21.04 -7.00 -16.19
C ALA A 199 -20.91 -6.11 -14.94
N TYR A 200 -21.93 -5.29 -14.70
CA TYR A 200 -22.10 -4.51 -13.47
C TYR A 200 -23.16 -5.19 -12.62
N THR A 201 -22.83 -5.53 -11.38
CA THR A 201 -23.74 -6.13 -10.39
C THR A 201 -24.00 -5.10 -9.30
N TYR A 202 -25.27 -4.87 -9.01
CA TYR A 202 -25.77 -4.01 -7.95
C TYR A 202 -25.83 -4.79 -6.62
N PRO A 203 -25.96 -4.11 -5.46
CA PRO A 203 -25.90 -4.77 -4.16
C PRO A 203 -27.16 -5.61 -3.88
N ASP A 204 -28.27 -5.29 -4.54
CA ASP A 204 -29.51 -6.09 -4.56
C ASP A 204 -29.38 -7.39 -5.37
N GLY A 205 -28.34 -7.52 -6.19
CA GLY A 205 -28.07 -8.68 -7.04
C GLY A 205 -28.44 -8.48 -8.50
N ASP A 206 -29.09 -7.37 -8.85
CA ASP A 206 -29.39 -7.02 -10.24
C ASP A 206 -28.10 -6.85 -11.05
N LYS A 207 -28.14 -7.19 -12.34
CA LYS A 207 -26.96 -7.16 -13.21
C LYS A 207 -27.24 -6.49 -14.55
N PHE A 208 -26.38 -5.55 -14.92
CA PHE A 208 -26.29 -5.04 -16.28
C PHE A 208 -25.11 -5.70 -16.99
N VAL A 209 -25.38 -6.44 -18.07
CA VAL A 209 -24.35 -7.05 -18.93
C VAL A 209 -24.35 -6.35 -20.28
N GLY A 210 -23.22 -5.80 -20.71
CA GLY A 210 -23.16 -5.05 -21.97
C GLY A 210 -21.77 -4.59 -22.36
N GLU A 211 -21.73 -3.73 -23.38
CA GLU A 211 -20.50 -3.08 -23.86
C GLU A 211 -20.22 -1.80 -23.06
N TRP A 212 -18.94 -1.51 -22.85
CA TRP A 212 -18.44 -0.34 -22.14
C TRP A 212 -17.47 0.44 -23.02
N MET A 213 -17.52 1.76 -22.94
CA MET A 213 -16.61 2.64 -23.68
C MET A 213 -16.27 3.85 -22.82
N GLU A 214 -14.97 4.08 -22.59
CA GLU A 214 -14.45 5.20 -21.79
C GLU A 214 -15.08 5.28 -20.38
N GLY A 215 -15.33 4.13 -19.76
CA GLY A 215 -15.91 4.04 -18.42
C GLY A 215 -17.43 4.19 -18.35
N LYS A 216 -18.12 4.22 -19.50
CA LYS A 216 -19.59 4.37 -19.56
C LYS A 216 -20.24 3.17 -20.24
N LYS A 217 -21.46 2.82 -19.80
CA LYS A 217 -22.33 1.86 -20.49
C LYS A 217 -22.52 2.33 -21.93
N HIS A 218 -22.13 1.51 -22.89
CA HIS A 218 -22.36 1.74 -24.31
C HIS A 218 -23.69 1.10 -24.72
N ARG A 219 -24.34 1.60 -25.77
CA ARG A 219 -25.75 1.42 -26.18
C ARG A 219 -26.33 -0.02 -26.17
N GLN A 220 -25.51 -1.06 -26.02
CA GLN A 220 -25.91 -2.46 -26.02
C GLN A 220 -25.70 -3.07 -24.63
N GLY A 221 -26.79 -3.51 -24.01
CA GLY A 221 -26.73 -4.31 -22.79
C GLY A 221 -28.09 -4.83 -22.35
N LYS A 222 -28.08 -5.81 -21.47
CA LYS A 222 -29.24 -6.47 -20.89
C LYS A 222 -29.22 -6.28 -19.37
N LEU A 223 -30.33 -5.80 -18.81
CA LEU A 223 -30.57 -5.85 -17.37
C LEU A 223 -31.16 -7.23 -17.02
N ILE A 224 -30.62 -7.84 -15.99
CA ILE A 224 -31.04 -9.13 -15.42
C ILE A 224 -31.39 -8.83 -13.97
N LEU A 225 -32.66 -9.02 -13.60
CA LEU A 225 -33.13 -8.79 -12.24
C LEU A 225 -32.81 -10.01 -11.38
N SER A 226 -32.54 -9.76 -10.10
CA SER A 226 -32.47 -10.78 -9.05
C SER A 226 -33.88 -11.33 -8.74
N ASP A 227 -33.94 -12.60 -8.31
CA ASP A 227 -35.19 -13.33 -7.98
C ASP A 227 -35.69 -13.01 -6.56
#